data_AF-A0A7J7NU31-F1
#
_entry.id   AF-A0A7J7NU31-F1
#
_cell.length_a   1.000
_cell.length_b   1.000
_cell.length_c   1.000
_cell.angle_alpha   90.00
_cell.angle_beta   90.00
_cell.angle_gamma   90.00
#
_symmetry.space_group_name_H-M   'P 1'
#
loop_
_entity.id
_entity.type
_entity.pdbx_description
1 polymer ?
#
loop_
_entity_poly.entity_id
_entity_poly.type
_entity_poly.pdbx_seq_one_letter_code
_entity_poly.pdbx_strand_id
1 'polypeptide(L)'
;MITIENPLDNTNNPILDVEFSRPTTGLDMGVGQIDPDKTGAMKLGRDAIVLTQTAESRSISFLSQSFNDGKSNVEVPIVSYCRRGSVIDLDTSVQSKDFANYHLAAIKEFSPFD
;
A
#
# COMPACT_ATOMS: atom_id res chain seq x y z
N MET A 1 29.02 26.60 10.89
CA MET A 1 28.05 26.08 11.87
C MET A 1 26.76 25.85 11.11
N ILE A 2 26.35 24.59 10.90
CA ILE A 2 25.10 24.25 10.21
C ILE A 2 24.05 24.12 11.31
N THR A 3 23.02 24.97 11.30
CA THR A 3 21.88 24.85 12.20
C THR A 3 20.90 23.86 11.58
N ILE A 4 20.66 22.74 12.23
CA ILE A 4 19.66 21.76 11.80
C ILE A 4 18.34 22.18 12.45
N GLU A 5 17.35 22.47 11.62
CA GLU A 5 15.99 22.79 12.08
C GLU A 5 15.22 21.52 12.41
N ASN A 6 14.39 21.58 13.47
CA ASN A 6 13.52 20.47 13.82
C ASN A 6 12.38 20.38 12.79
N PRO A 7 12.12 19.22 12.19
CA PRO A 7 10.98 19.01 11.31
C PRO A 7 9.66 19.28 12.04
N LEU A 8 8.76 20.01 11.37
CA LEU A 8 7.42 20.35 11.84
C LEU A 8 6.37 19.51 11.11
N ASP A 9 5.28 19.18 11.80
CA ASP A 9 4.08 18.63 11.17
C ASP A 9 3.28 19.70 10.40
N ASN A 10 2.18 19.30 9.77
CA ASN A 10 1.30 20.22 9.03
C ASN A 10 0.50 21.19 9.92
N THR A 11 0.62 21.09 11.25
CA THR A 11 0.05 22.00 12.24
C THR A 11 1.10 22.91 12.90
N ASN A 12 2.33 22.92 12.38
CA ASN A 12 3.50 23.61 12.93
C ASN A 12 3.95 23.13 14.32
N ASN A 13 3.63 21.89 14.71
CA ASN A 13 4.17 21.29 15.92
C ASN A 13 5.43 20.47 15.61
N PRO A 14 6.43 20.42 16.52
CA PRO A 14 7.59 19.56 16.35
C PRO A 14 7.19 18.08 16.26
N ILE A 15 7.73 17.36 15.28
CA ILE A 15 7.56 15.91 15.19
C ILE A 15 8.33 15.26 16.36
N LEU A 16 7.67 14.41 17.13
CA LEU A 16 8.24 13.74 18.30
C LEU A 16 8.53 12.27 18.00
N ASP A 17 9.66 11.76 18.49
CA ASP A 17 9.96 10.34 18.50
C ASP A 17 9.09 9.62 19.55
N VAL A 18 8.43 8.54 19.11
CA VAL A 18 7.46 7.75 19.88
C VAL A 18 8.08 7.14 21.13
N GLU A 19 9.39 6.84 21.11
CA GLU A 19 10.07 6.19 22.24
C GLU A 19 10.63 7.16 23.27
N PHE A 20 10.87 8.44 22.92
CA PHE A 20 11.64 9.35 23.78
C PHE A 20 11.05 10.74 24.00
N SER A 21 9.90 11.11 23.41
CA SER A 21 9.31 12.47 23.54
C SER A 21 10.28 13.61 23.18
N ARG A 22 11.32 13.29 22.40
CA ARG A 22 12.32 14.26 21.91
C ARG A 22 11.92 14.67 20.48
N PRO A 23 12.21 15.92 20.09
CA PRO A 23 12.05 16.33 18.69
C PRO A 23 12.87 15.42 17.79
N THR A 24 12.23 14.80 16.81
CA THR A 24 12.88 13.97 15.79
C THR A 24 13.80 14.85 14.97
N THR A 25 15.05 14.46 14.72
CA THR A 25 15.91 15.22 13.80
C THR A 25 15.64 14.78 12.36
N GLY A 26 15.93 15.63 11.36
CA GLY A 26 15.76 15.27 9.95
C GLY A 26 16.55 14.03 9.50
N LEU A 27 17.54 13.57 10.28
CA LEU A 27 18.30 12.34 10.04
C LEU A 27 17.62 11.10 10.65
N ASP A 28 16.77 11.27 11.67
CA ASP A 28 16.01 10.19 12.30
C ASP A 28 14.73 9.86 11.52
N MET A 29 14.28 10.77 10.64
CA MET A 29 13.13 10.55 9.77
C MET A 29 13.52 9.68 8.57
N GLY A 30 13.16 8.40 8.61
CA GLY A 30 13.18 7.55 7.41
C GLY A 30 12.23 8.11 6.34
N VAL A 31 12.55 7.86 5.06
CA VAL A 31 11.77 8.36 3.90
C VAL A 31 10.31 7.85 3.81
N GLY A 32 9.85 7.06 4.78
CA GLY A 32 8.51 6.44 4.84
C GLY A 32 7.64 6.89 6.01
N GLN A 33 7.93 8.03 6.65
CA GLN A 33 7.15 8.49 7.81
C GLN A 33 5.72 8.97 7.46
N ILE A 34 5.49 9.33 6.19
CA ILE A 34 4.17 9.59 5.60
C ILE A 34 3.97 8.61 4.45
N ASP A 35 2.75 8.07 4.25
CA ASP A 35 2.43 7.15 3.16
C ASP A 35 2.42 7.89 1.80
N PRO A 36 3.55 7.99 1.07
CA PRO A 36 3.61 8.86 -0.10
C PRO A 36 2.96 8.19 -1.31
N ASP A 37 2.92 6.86 -1.33
CA ASP A 37 2.54 6.05 -2.47
C ASP A 37 1.06 6.19 -2.81
N LYS A 38 0.18 6.24 -1.81
CA LYS A 38 -1.26 6.46 -2.03
C LYS A 38 -1.52 7.83 -2.64
N THR A 39 -0.92 8.86 -2.06
CA THR A 39 -1.09 10.24 -2.52
C THR A 39 -0.47 10.44 -3.90
N GLY A 40 0.73 9.91 -4.12
CA GLY A 40 1.44 9.98 -5.40
C GLY A 40 0.71 9.23 -6.51
N ALA A 41 0.36 7.96 -6.28
CA ALA A 41 -0.31 7.15 -7.29
C ALA A 41 -1.66 7.75 -7.72
N MET A 42 -2.49 8.16 -6.76
CA MET A 42 -3.81 8.76 -7.05
C MET A 42 -3.73 10.17 -7.63
N LYS A 43 -2.59 10.85 -7.49
CA LYS A 43 -2.33 12.12 -8.17
C LYS A 43 -1.92 11.93 -9.62
N LEU A 44 -1.15 10.87 -9.91
CA LEU A 44 -0.63 10.56 -11.24
C LEU A 44 -1.66 9.86 -12.13
N GLY A 45 -2.52 9.03 -11.55
CA GLY A 45 -3.49 8.24 -12.27
C GLY A 45 -4.75 7.96 -11.48
N ARG A 46 -5.80 7.57 -12.20
CA ARG A 46 -7.09 7.17 -11.61
C ARG A 46 -7.00 5.82 -10.90
N ASP A 47 -6.16 4.93 -11.42
CA ASP A 47 -6.05 3.54 -11.01
C ASP A 47 -4.58 3.13 -10.92
N ALA A 48 -4.23 2.31 -9.93
CA ALA A 48 -2.88 1.82 -9.68
C ALA A 48 -2.90 0.35 -9.28
N ILE A 49 -2.04 -0.45 -9.92
CA ILE A 49 -1.82 -1.86 -9.57
C ILE A 49 -0.46 -2.01 -8.91
N VAL A 50 -0.40 -2.78 -7.84
CA VAL A 50 0.83 -3.09 -7.13
C VAL A 50 1.06 -4.59 -7.21
N LEU A 51 2.24 -4.96 -7.69
CA LEU A 51 2.72 -6.34 -7.72
C LEU A 51 3.87 -6.45 -6.72
N THR A 52 3.75 -7.38 -5.78
CA THR A 52 4.84 -7.69 -4.86
C THR A 52 5.23 -9.15 -4.98
N GLN A 53 6.51 -9.42 -4.79
CA GLN A 53 7.06 -10.76 -4.83
C GLN A 53 8.14 -10.91 -3.76
N THR A 54 8.07 -12.02 -3.04
CA THR A 54 9.14 -12.52 -2.18
C THR A 54 9.65 -13.85 -2.74
N ALA A 55 10.56 -14.52 -2.03
CA ALA A 55 10.97 -15.87 -2.37
C ALA A 55 9.78 -16.86 -2.33
N GLU A 56 8.87 -16.66 -1.38
CA GLU A 56 7.81 -17.61 -1.03
C GLU A 56 6.40 -17.11 -1.34
N SER A 57 6.23 -15.86 -1.78
CA SER A 57 4.91 -15.29 -2.02
C SER A 57 4.89 -14.32 -3.19
N ARG A 58 3.69 -14.14 -3.75
CA ARG A 58 3.38 -13.09 -4.71
C ARG A 58 2.03 -12.52 -4.36
N SER A 59 1.85 -11.21 -4.49
CA SER A 59 0.53 -10.62 -4.34
C SER A 59 0.28 -9.54 -5.37
N ILE A 60 -1.00 -9.36 -5.66
CA ILE A 60 -1.52 -8.33 -6.55
C ILE A 60 -2.51 -7.53 -5.72
N SER A 61 -2.33 -6.22 -5.64
CA SER A 61 -3.34 -5.33 -5.08
C SER A 61 -3.68 -4.21 -6.06
N PHE A 62 -4.90 -3.71 -5.96
CA PHE A 62 -5.42 -2.74 -6.91
C PHE A 62 -6.10 -1.59 -6.19
N LEU A 63 -5.49 -0.41 -6.27
CA LEU A 63 -6.06 0.83 -5.78
C LEU A 63 -6.70 1.56 -6.95
N SER A 64 -8.03 1.48 -7.05
CA SER A 64 -8.75 1.98 -8.22
C SER A 64 -9.91 2.89 -7.83
N GLN A 65 -9.93 4.09 -8.40
CA GLN A 65 -11.09 4.96 -8.30
C GLN A 65 -12.23 4.47 -9.21
N SER A 66 -11.88 3.85 -10.36
CA SER A 66 -12.88 3.27 -11.27
C SER A 66 -13.70 2.14 -10.63
N PHE A 67 -13.03 1.22 -9.92
CA PHE A 67 -13.69 0.14 -9.18
C PHE A 67 -14.50 0.62 -7.97
N ASN A 68 -14.09 1.73 -7.36
CA ASN A 68 -14.75 2.29 -6.18
C ASN A 68 -15.76 3.40 -6.49
N ASP A 69 -16.07 3.64 -7.78
CA ASP A 69 -17.04 4.67 -8.15
C ASP A 69 -18.42 4.36 -7.54
N GLY A 70 -19.01 5.37 -6.89
CA GLY A 70 -20.27 5.22 -6.15
C GLY A 70 -20.22 4.45 -4.83
N LYS A 71 -19.05 3.95 -4.38
CA LYS A 71 -18.92 3.29 -3.07
C LYS A 71 -18.65 4.31 -1.96
N SER A 72 -19.33 4.15 -0.82
CA SER A 72 -19.08 4.99 0.36
C SER A 72 -17.79 4.63 1.10
N ASN A 73 -17.34 3.38 0.96
CA ASN A 73 -16.12 2.86 1.57
C ASN A 73 -15.15 2.42 0.47
N VAL A 74 -13.88 2.80 0.60
CA VAL A 74 -12.83 2.36 -0.33
C VAL A 74 -12.51 0.90 -0.06
N GLU A 75 -12.60 0.11 -1.12
CA GLU A 75 -12.22 -1.29 -1.16
C GLU A 75 -10.95 -1.45 -2.01
N VAL A 76 -10.01 -2.27 -1.55
CA VAL A 76 -8.76 -2.54 -2.25
C VAL A 76 -8.72 -4.03 -2.58
N PRO A 77 -9.06 -4.43 -3.81
CA PRO A 77 -8.90 -5.81 -4.24
C PRO A 77 -7.45 -6.25 -4.04
N ILE A 78 -7.31 -7.43 -3.43
CA ILE A 78 -6.02 -8.07 -3.18
C ILE A 78 -6.13 -9.58 -3.38
N VAL A 79 -5.13 -10.14 -4.05
CA VAL A 79 -4.99 -11.58 -4.25
C VAL A 79 -3.57 -11.99 -3.90
N SER A 80 -3.45 -12.87 -2.91
CA SER A 80 -2.17 -13.39 -2.43
C SER A 80 -1.97 -14.85 -2.84
N TYR A 81 -0.76 -15.16 -3.29
CA TYR A 81 -0.31 -16.48 -3.67
C TYR A 81 0.89 -16.88 -2.83
N CYS A 82 0.96 -18.15 -2.47
CA CYS A 82 2.10 -18.74 -1.78
C CYS A 82 2.80 -19.76 -2.67
N ARG A 83 4.12 -19.83 -2.55
CA ARG A 83 4.94 -20.85 -3.19
C ARG A 83 4.94 -22.09 -2.31
N ARG A 84 4.65 -23.25 -2.92
CA ARG A 84 4.77 -24.57 -2.30
C ARG A 84 5.66 -25.42 -3.19
N GLY A 85 6.95 -25.46 -2.85
CA GLY A 85 7.96 -26.12 -3.67
C GLY A 85 8.16 -25.44 -5.02
N SER A 86 7.83 -26.12 -6.11
CA SER A 86 7.91 -25.58 -7.48
C SER A 86 6.59 -24.95 -7.97
N VAL A 87 5.51 -25.03 -7.20
CA VAL A 87 4.17 -24.56 -7.58
C VAL A 87 3.84 -23.26 -6.85
N ILE A 88 3.11 -22.37 -7.51
CA ILE A 88 2.49 -21.19 -6.91
C ILE A 88 0.98 -21.43 -6.90
N ASP A 89 0.36 -21.27 -5.74
CA ASP A 89 -1.08 -21.48 -5.56
C ASP A 89 -1.67 -20.37 -4.69
N LEU A 90 -2.99 -20.21 -4.73
CA LEU A 90 -3.69 -19.24 -3.91
C LEU A 90 -3.40 -19.46 -2.42
N ASP A 91 -3.07 -18.38 -1.71
CA ASP A 91 -2.83 -18.45 -0.28
C ASP A 91 -4.15 -18.48 0.51
N THR A 92 -4.69 -19.68 0.68
CA THR A 92 -5.91 -19.91 1.45
C THR A 92 -5.75 -19.67 2.96
N SER A 93 -4.53 -19.47 3.46
CA SER A 93 -4.31 -19.12 4.87
C SER A 93 -4.57 -17.63 5.14
N VAL A 94 -4.50 -16.79 4.10
CA VAL A 94 -4.74 -15.34 4.18
C VAL A 94 -6.15 -14.98 3.72
N GLN A 95 -6.69 -15.66 2.71
CA GLN A 95 -8.01 -15.35 2.14
C GLN A 95 -8.76 -16.58 1.65
N SER A 96 -10.10 -16.54 1.71
CA SER A 96 -10.93 -17.60 1.11
C SER A 96 -10.84 -17.57 -0.42
N LYS A 97 -11.16 -18.71 -1.06
CA LYS A 97 -11.21 -18.81 -2.53
C LYS A 97 -12.25 -17.86 -3.12
N ASP A 98 -13.42 -17.76 -2.52
CA ASP A 98 -14.49 -16.90 -3.03
C ASP A 98 -14.11 -15.42 -2.96
N PHE A 99 -13.49 -15.00 -1.86
CA PHE A 99 -12.98 -13.64 -1.70
C PHE A 99 -11.87 -13.33 -2.69
N ALA A 100 -10.95 -14.28 -2.90
CA ALA A 100 -9.91 -14.17 -3.92
C ALA A 100 -10.47 -14.06 -5.33
N ASN A 101 -11.47 -14.87 -5.67
CA ASN A 101 -12.09 -14.86 -6.98
C ASN A 101 -12.84 -13.56 -7.24
N TYR A 102 -13.56 -13.05 -6.23
CA TYR A 102 -14.24 -11.76 -6.31
C TYR A 102 -13.23 -10.61 -6.52
N HIS A 103 -12.14 -10.57 -5.76
CA HIS A 103 -11.07 -9.58 -5.96
C HIS A 103 -10.36 -9.75 -7.31
N LEU A 104 -10.09 -10.97 -7.74
CA LEU A 104 -9.46 -11.24 -9.02
C LEU A 104 -10.35 -10.82 -10.19
N ALA A 105 -11.67 -11.04 -10.09
CA ALA A 105 -12.64 -10.58 -11.07
C ALA A 105 -12.65 -9.05 -11.17
N ALA A 106 -12.67 -8.35 -10.03
CA ALA A 106 -12.57 -6.89 -10.02
C ALA A 106 -11.26 -6.39 -10.67
N ILE A 107 -10.13 -7.05 -10.40
CA ILE A 107 -8.84 -6.68 -11.01
C ILE A 107 -8.89 -6.89 -12.53
N LYS A 108 -9.43 -8.00 -13.02
CA LYS A 108 -9.54 -8.26 -14.46
C LYS A 108 -10.47 -7.26 -15.16
N GLU A 109 -11.60 -6.94 -14.53
CA GLU A 109 -12.61 -6.05 -15.12
C GLU A 109 -12.14 -4.59 -15.19
N PHE A 110 -11.45 -4.10 -14.16
CA PHE A 110 -11.12 -2.68 -14.02
C PHE A 110 -9.65 -2.34 -14.24
N SER A 111 -8.78 -3.34 -14.46
CA SER A 111 -7.37 -3.13 -14.81
C SER A 111 -7.11 -3.47 -16.28
N PRO A 112 -5.96 -3.09 -16.85
CA PRO A 112 -5.64 -3.40 -18.25
C PRO A 112 -5.17 -4.86 -18.48
N PHE A 113 -5.29 -5.74 -17.48
CA PHE A 113 -4.82 -7.12 -17.54
C PHE A 113 -6.01 -8.09 -17.44
N ASP A 114 -6.17 -8.94 -18.46
CA ASP A 114 -7.20 -9.99 -18.54
C ASP A 114 -6.60 -11.39 -18.40
#